data_AF-A0A444UY17-F1
#
_entry.id   AF-A0A444UY17-F1
#
_cell.length_a   1.000
_cell.length_b   1.000
_cell.length_c   1.000
_cell.angle_alpha   90.00
_cell.angle_beta   90.00
_cell.angle_gamma   90.00
#
_symmetry.space_group_name_H-M   'P 1'
#
loop_
_entity.id
_entity.type
_entity.pdbx_description
1 polymer ?
#
loop_
_entity_poly.entity_id
_entity_poly.type
_entity_poly.pdbx_seq_one_letter_code
_entity_poly.pdbx_strand_id
1 'polypeptide(L)'
;MHLKPNLLKAVTHLLVNTGKNQCDVYIKDLRRLQQDGFYTVYLGGTDISEGLVTGEFPEPSSSKVVNAWSMMHAGGSRGWVPWNYKLMFKTDLFLWNPSSEIFQELCVSLSNLYGKCVIVAKPVNAAMETNGPSMIAMEQHYRPLSPVLVNFMSCCPLVAQSHGHEFFCLPSHCGHLSPLDTAWSALKWYTAKNRHEYTTKHFGKESLRKSILFKDLIETGMKQMTASKWETATSRVQKRENYYLNGKMTVVI
;
A
#
# COMPACT_ATOMS: atom_id res chain seq x y z
N MET A 1 -22.76 25.67 -5.30
CA MET A 1 -22.85 25.46 -6.76
C MET A 1 -23.48 24.08 -6.99
N HIS A 2 -24.79 23.99 -7.24
CA HIS A 2 -25.48 22.71 -7.43
C HIS A 2 -25.21 22.18 -8.84
N LEU A 3 -24.39 21.13 -8.95
CA LEU A 3 -24.21 20.39 -10.20
C LEU A 3 -25.53 19.68 -10.55
N LYS A 4 -26.02 19.88 -11.78
CA LYS A 4 -27.27 19.27 -12.26
C LYS A 4 -27.16 17.73 -12.22
N PRO A 5 -28.21 16.99 -11.82
CA PRO A 5 -28.17 15.53 -11.62
C PRO A 5 -27.68 14.72 -12.84
N ASN A 6 -27.96 15.22 -14.05
CA ASN A 6 -27.56 14.56 -15.30
C ASN A 6 -26.06 14.71 -15.62
N LEU A 7 -25.43 15.81 -15.17
CA LEU A 7 -23.99 16.00 -15.30
C LEU A 7 -23.23 15.09 -14.33
N LEU A 8 -23.75 14.93 -13.10
CA LEU A 8 -23.18 14.00 -12.12
C LEU A 8 -23.22 12.55 -12.63
N LYS A 9 -24.34 12.12 -13.22
CA LYS A 9 -24.46 10.79 -13.85
C LYS A 9 -23.50 10.60 -15.02
N ALA A 10 -23.39 11.59 -15.91
CA ALA A 10 -22.49 11.52 -17.07
C ALA A 10 -21.01 11.46 -16.64
N VAL A 11 -20.60 12.28 -15.68
CA VAL A 11 -19.24 12.29 -15.11
C VAL A 11 -18.94 10.97 -14.40
N THR A 12 -19.89 10.43 -13.62
CA THR A 12 -19.73 9.13 -12.96
C THR A 12 -19.57 8.00 -13.98
N HIS A 13 -20.38 7.98 -15.03
CA HIS A 13 -20.31 6.97 -16.09
C HIS A 13 -18.98 7.04 -16.87
N LEU A 14 -18.48 8.24 -17.17
CA LEU A 14 -17.18 8.44 -17.79
C LEU A 14 -16.03 7.96 -16.90
N LEU A 15 -16.01 8.35 -15.61
CA LEU A 15 -14.97 7.91 -14.66
C LEU A 15 -14.97 6.40 -14.45
N VAL A 16 -16.15 5.76 -14.38
CA VAL A 16 -16.29 4.31 -14.24
C VAL A 16 -15.78 3.58 -15.50
N ASN A 17 -16.09 4.07 -16.69
CA ASN A 17 -15.64 3.44 -17.94
C ASN A 17 -14.15 3.62 -18.21
N THR A 18 -13.60 4.81 -17.93
CA THR A 18 -12.16 5.06 -18.06
C THR A 18 -11.36 4.23 -17.04
N GLY A 19 -11.82 4.16 -15.78
CA GLY A 19 -11.20 3.32 -14.75
C GLY A 19 -11.27 1.82 -15.06
N LYS A 20 -12.38 1.34 -15.64
CA LYS A 20 -12.51 -0.05 -16.10
C LYS A 20 -11.51 -0.37 -17.22
N ASN A 21 -11.39 0.50 -18.22
CA ASN A 21 -10.46 0.29 -19.32
C ASN A 21 -8.99 0.22 -18.84
N GLN A 22 -8.60 1.06 -17.88
CA GLN A 22 -7.25 0.99 -17.29
C GLN A 22 -7.00 -0.29 -16.50
N CYS A 23 -7.95 -0.75 -15.68
CA CYS A 23 -7.81 -2.04 -15.00
C CYS A 23 -7.72 -3.20 -16.00
N ASP A 24 -8.53 -3.19 -17.06
CA ASP A 24 -8.51 -4.24 -18.08
C ASP A 24 -7.14 -4.35 -18.78
N VAL A 25 -6.55 -3.22 -19.19
CA VAL A 25 -5.22 -3.18 -19.82
C VAL A 25 -4.15 -3.65 -18.83
N TYR A 26 -4.15 -3.12 -17.60
CA TYR A 26 -3.21 -3.52 -16.54
C TYR A 26 -3.27 -5.03 -16.25
N ILE A 27 -4.47 -5.61 -16.10
CA ILE A 27 -4.64 -7.04 -15.77
C ILE A 27 -4.20 -7.92 -16.94
N LYS A 28 -4.52 -7.54 -18.19
CA LYS A 28 -4.07 -8.29 -19.37
C LYS A 28 -2.55 -8.38 -19.44
N ASP A 29 -1.88 -7.26 -19.21
CA ASP A 29 -0.42 -7.19 -19.22
C ASP A 29 0.20 -7.93 -18.03
N LEU A 30 -0.41 -7.83 -16.85
CA LEU A 30 0.00 -8.61 -15.68
C LEU A 30 -0.11 -10.12 -15.95
N ARG A 31 -1.21 -10.57 -16.55
CA ARG A 31 -1.43 -11.98 -16.93
C ARG A 31 -0.44 -12.46 -17.97
N ARG A 32 -0.12 -11.64 -18.98
CA ARG A 32 0.93 -11.97 -19.96
C ARG A 32 2.27 -12.21 -19.29
N LEU A 33 2.71 -11.30 -18.40
CA LEU A 33 3.96 -11.48 -17.68
C LEU A 33 3.95 -12.73 -16.79
N GLN A 34 2.83 -13.04 -16.15
CA GLN A 34 2.68 -14.28 -15.37
C GLN A 34 2.81 -15.54 -16.25
N GLN A 35 2.27 -15.51 -17.48
CA GLN A 35 2.46 -16.59 -18.47
C GLN A 35 3.92 -16.69 -18.93
N ASP A 36 4.62 -15.56 -19.02
CA ASP A 36 6.06 -15.48 -19.30
C ASP A 36 6.94 -15.88 -18.09
N GLY A 37 6.34 -16.36 -17.00
CA GLY A 37 7.03 -16.88 -15.82
C GLY A 37 7.37 -15.84 -14.74
N PHE A 38 6.87 -14.61 -14.83
CA PHE A 38 7.08 -13.59 -13.81
C PHE A 38 6.16 -13.84 -12.60
N TYR A 39 6.75 -13.92 -11.41
CA TYR A 39 5.98 -13.85 -10.17
C TYR A 39 5.39 -12.45 -9.96
N THR A 40 4.22 -12.33 -9.34
CA THR A 40 3.69 -11.03 -8.93
C THR A 40 4.04 -10.75 -7.48
N VAL A 41 4.65 -9.58 -7.24
CA VAL A 41 4.99 -9.07 -5.92
C VAL A 41 4.32 -7.71 -5.76
N TYR A 42 3.56 -7.52 -4.69
CA TYR A 42 2.92 -6.25 -4.37
C TYR A 42 3.79 -5.50 -3.39
N LEU A 43 4.06 -4.22 -3.68
CA LEU A 43 4.80 -3.30 -2.83
C LEU A 43 3.88 -2.17 -2.39
N GLY A 44 3.89 -1.86 -1.09
CA GLY A 44 3.10 -0.75 -0.58
C GLY A 44 3.37 -0.48 0.88
N GLY A 45 2.80 0.62 1.36
CA GLY A 45 2.91 1.03 2.74
C GLY A 45 1.57 1.23 3.43
N THR A 46 1.63 1.37 4.74
CA THR A 46 0.50 1.73 5.59
C THR A 46 0.98 2.61 6.73
N ASP A 47 0.14 3.54 7.17
CA ASP A 47 0.41 4.36 8.34
C ASP A 47 -0.25 3.75 9.58
N ILE A 48 0.51 3.66 10.66
CA ILE A 48 0.09 3.23 11.99
C ILE A 48 0.13 4.48 12.86
N SER A 49 -1.04 5.03 13.20
CA SER A 49 -1.09 6.26 14.00
C SER A 49 -0.64 6.01 15.43
N GLU A 50 -0.13 7.07 16.08
CA GLU A 50 0.17 7.05 17.51
C GLU A 50 -1.02 6.56 18.34
N GLY A 51 -2.21 7.12 18.08
CA GLY A 51 -3.43 6.71 18.79
C GLY A 51 -3.84 5.25 18.59
N LEU A 52 -3.50 4.63 17.44
CA LEU A 52 -3.73 3.20 17.25
C LEU A 52 -2.86 2.35 18.18
N VAL A 53 -1.65 2.83 18.46
CA VAL A 53 -0.63 2.15 19.27
C VAL A 53 -0.85 2.43 20.75
N THR A 54 -1.11 3.68 21.12
CA THR A 54 -1.30 4.09 22.53
C THR A 54 -2.72 3.85 23.03
N GLY A 55 -3.70 3.83 22.12
CA GLY A 55 -5.13 3.89 22.44
C GLY A 55 -5.62 5.27 22.85
N GLU A 56 -4.78 6.30 22.73
CA GLU A 56 -5.08 7.69 23.07
C GLU A 56 -5.22 8.47 21.77
N PHE A 57 -6.43 8.91 21.46
CA PHE A 57 -6.70 9.69 20.26
C PHE A 57 -6.73 11.17 20.63
N PRO A 58 -6.03 12.04 19.88
CA PRO A 58 -6.09 13.47 20.11
C PRO A 58 -7.52 14.00 19.87
N GLU A 59 -7.89 15.06 20.59
CA GLU A 59 -9.16 15.75 20.41
C GLU A 59 -9.30 16.25 18.96
N PRO A 60 -10.48 16.16 18.34
CA PRO A 60 -10.68 16.47 16.92
C PRO A 60 -10.39 17.94 16.56
N SER A 61 -10.27 18.83 17.55
CA SER A 61 -9.95 20.25 17.39
C SER A 61 -8.45 20.57 17.32
N SER A 62 -7.55 19.63 17.69
CA SER A 62 -6.09 19.82 17.57
C SER A 62 -5.59 19.35 16.20
N SER A 63 -6.12 19.94 15.13
CA SER A 63 -5.63 19.66 13.78
C SER A 63 -4.25 20.27 13.60
N LYS A 64 -3.22 19.43 13.48
CA LYS A 64 -2.12 19.57 12.49
C LYS A 64 -1.11 18.41 12.54
N VAL A 65 -0.83 17.85 13.72
CA VAL A 65 0.22 16.82 13.86
C VAL A 65 -0.34 15.41 13.70
N VAL A 66 -0.05 14.76 12.56
CA VAL A 66 -0.31 13.32 12.39
C VAL A 66 0.95 12.56 12.77
N ASN A 67 1.13 12.28 14.06
CA ASN A 67 2.15 11.36 14.51
C ASN A 67 1.77 9.95 14.06
N ALA A 68 2.52 9.41 13.10
CA ALA A 68 2.29 8.07 12.58
C ALA A 68 3.60 7.39 12.20
N TRP A 69 3.67 6.09 12.40
CA TRP A 69 4.70 5.28 11.79
C TRP A 69 4.24 4.85 10.40
N SER A 70 4.96 5.31 9.38
CA SER A 70 4.87 4.77 8.04
C SER A 70 5.63 3.47 7.95
N MET A 71 4.92 2.40 7.62
CA MET A 71 5.50 1.10 7.39
C MET A 71 5.39 0.74 5.92
N MET A 72 6.40 0.04 5.40
CA MET A 72 6.45 -0.42 4.02
C MET A 72 6.97 -1.85 3.97
N HIS A 73 6.31 -2.67 3.15
CA HIS A 73 6.76 -4.02 2.88
C HIS A 73 6.25 -4.52 1.53
N ALA A 74 6.73 -5.71 1.16
CA ALA A 74 6.36 -6.39 -0.07
C ALA A 74 5.80 -7.77 0.23
N GLY A 75 4.82 -8.21 -0.54
CA GLY A 75 4.25 -9.56 -0.45
C GLY A 75 3.95 -10.14 -1.81
N GLY A 76 4.30 -11.41 -2.01
CA GLY A 76 4.10 -12.13 -3.27
C GLY A 76 3.23 -13.36 -3.09
N SER A 77 3.18 -14.28 -4.04
CA SER A 77 2.38 -15.52 -3.90
C SER A 77 2.75 -16.38 -2.67
N ARG A 78 3.94 -16.21 -2.10
CA ARG A 78 4.45 -16.98 -0.95
C ARG A 78 4.25 -16.30 0.40
N GLY A 79 3.47 -15.23 0.47
CA GLY A 79 3.32 -14.43 1.69
C GLY A 79 4.17 -13.17 1.66
N TRP A 80 4.47 -12.65 2.86
CA TRP A 80 5.44 -11.58 3.02
C TRP A 80 6.78 -12.00 2.40
N VAL A 81 7.39 -11.10 1.63
CA VAL A 81 8.74 -11.30 1.13
C VAL A 81 9.67 -11.32 2.34
N PRO A 82 10.57 -12.31 2.50
CA PRO A 82 11.56 -12.34 3.58
C PRO A 82 12.66 -11.29 3.36
N TRP A 83 12.25 -10.03 3.36
CA TRP A 83 13.04 -8.81 3.32
C TRP A 83 12.70 -7.98 4.57
N ASN A 84 13.61 -7.15 5.04
CA ASN A 84 13.34 -6.31 6.19
C ASN A 84 12.31 -5.23 5.81
N TYR A 85 11.12 -5.28 6.42
CA TYR A 85 10.17 -4.19 6.32
C TYR A 85 10.84 -2.88 6.76
N LYS A 86 10.40 -1.77 6.18
CA LYS A 86 10.95 -0.45 6.50
C LYS A 86 9.92 0.32 7.29
N LEU A 87 10.40 1.03 8.30
CA LEU A 87 9.59 1.78 9.24
C LEU A 87 10.20 3.17 9.37
N MET A 88 9.37 4.19 9.24
CA MET A 88 9.77 5.59 9.42
C MET A 88 8.71 6.32 10.24
N PHE A 89 9.12 7.16 11.17
CA PHE A 89 8.20 7.98 11.94
C PHE A 89 7.96 9.30 11.20
N LYS A 90 6.70 9.61 10.91
CA LYS A 90 6.26 10.87 10.30
C LYS A 90 6.00 11.90 11.40
N THR A 91 6.63 13.06 11.27
CA THR A 91 6.27 14.28 11.99
C THR A 91 6.13 15.43 10.99
N ASP A 92 5.43 16.50 11.38
CA ASP A 92 5.10 17.66 10.54
C ASP A 92 6.31 18.41 9.93
N LEU A 93 7.55 18.08 10.34
CA LEU A 93 8.76 18.84 10.01
C LEU A 93 9.63 18.26 8.90
N PHE A 94 9.23 17.19 8.21
CA PHE A 94 10.12 16.54 7.26
C PHE A 94 9.87 16.95 5.80
N LEU A 95 10.93 17.47 5.16
CA LEU A 95 11.15 17.37 3.73
C LEU A 95 11.67 15.94 3.46
N TRP A 96 10.87 15.15 2.76
CA TRP A 96 11.21 13.75 2.54
C TRP A 96 12.27 13.72 1.45
N ASN A 97 13.36 12.98 1.70
CA ASN A 97 14.30 12.56 0.68
C ASN A 97 14.05 11.08 0.43
N PRO A 98 13.19 10.71 -0.55
CA PRO A 98 12.88 9.33 -0.83
C PRO A 98 14.15 8.56 -1.20
N SER A 99 14.45 7.47 -0.49
CA SER A 99 15.65 6.69 -0.73
C SER A 99 15.46 5.74 -1.91
N SER A 100 16.44 5.74 -2.82
CA SER A 100 16.51 4.80 -3.94
C SER A 100 17.18 3.48 -3.55
N GLU A 101 18.03 3.53 -2.52
CA GLU A 101 18.82 2.41 -2.00
C GLU A 101 17.91 1.34 -1.40
N ILE A 102 16.83 1.74 -0.72
CA ILE A 102 15.84 0.82 -0.17
C ILE A 102 15.17 -0.01 -1.29
N PHE A 103 14.86 0.63 -2.42
CA PHE A 103 14.26 -0.07 -3.56
C PHE A 103 15.25 -1.04 -4.22
N GLN A 104 16.53 -0.65 -4.31
CA GLN A 104 17.58 -1.52 -4.81
C GLN A 104 17.80 -2.75 -3.91
N GLU A 105 17.80 -2.58 -2.58
CA GLU A 105 17.86 -3.68 -1.60
C GLU A 105 16.70 -4.68 -1.79
N LEU A 106 15.49 -4.16 -2.02
CA LEU A 106 14.33 -4.99 -2.33
C LEU A 106 14.52 -5.75 -3.65
N CYS A 107 14.96 -5.09 -4.73
CA CYS A 107 15.18 -5.74 -6.03
C CYS A 107 16.21 -6.87 -5.95
N VAL A 108 17.31 -6.67 -5.22
CA VAL A 108 18.29 -7.75 -4.97
C VAL A 108 17.64 -8.93 -4.24
N SER A 109 16.85 -8.64 -3.20
CA SER A 109 16.14 -9.68 -2.43
C SER A 109 15.16 -10.45 -3.32
N LEU A 110 14.39 -9.76 -4.15
CA LEU A 110 13.43 -10.37 -5.07
C LEU A 110 14.10 -11.21 -6.15
N SER A 111 15.23 -10.75 -6.70
CA SER A 111 16.05 -11.53 -7.63
C SER A 111 16.45 -12.88 -7.04
N ASN A 112 16.90 -12.89 -5.78
CA ASN A 112 17.32 -14.11 -5.10
C ASN A 112 16.16 -15.06 -4.76
N LEU A 113 14.98 -14.52 -4.44
CA LEU A 113 13.85 -15.29 -3.91
C LEU A 113 12.86 -15.75 -4.99
N TYR A 114 12.68 -14.93 -6.02
CA TYR A 114 11.67 -15.09 -7.07
C TYR A 114 12.29 -15.18 -8.47
N GLY A 115 13.57 -14.84 -8.66
CA GLY A 115 14.17 -14.70 -9.99
C GLY A 115 13.59 -13.47 -10.70
N LYS A 116 12.70 -13.69 -11.67
CA LYS A 116 11.99 -12.60 -12.36
C LYS A 116 10.61 -12.39 -11.75
N CYS A 117 10.26 -11.13 -11.50
CA CYS A 117 8.95 -10.77 -10.98
C CYS A 117 8.47 -9.42 -11.52
N VAL A 118 7.15 -9.23 -11.51
CA VAL A 118 6.53 -7.92 -11.68
C VAL A 118 6.22 -7.34 -10.31
N ILE A 119 6.83 -6.19 -10.02
CA ILE A 119 6.62 -5.42 -8.80
C ILE A 119 5.44 -4.47 -9.05
N VAL A 120 4.32 -4.73 -8.38
CA VAL A 120 3.11 -3.91 -8.42
C VAL A 120 3.12 -2.97 -7.22
N ALA A 121 3.46 -1.71 -7.45
CA ALA A 121 3.53 -0.69 -6.42
C ALA A 121 2.21 0.09 -6.29
N LYS A 122 1.79 0.39 -5.06
CA LYS A 122 0.71 1.35 -4.78
C LYS A 122 1.33 2.74 -4.52
N PRO A 123 1.30 3.67 -5.50
CA PRO A 123 1.90 4.99 -5.33
C PRO A 123 1.18 5.81 -4.26
N VAL A 124 1.87 6.81 -3.70
CA VAL A 124 1.23 7.80 -2.82
C VAL A 124 0.29 8.65 -3.67
N ASN A 125 -0.98 8.75 -3.28
CA ASN A 125 -1.91 9.68 -3.90
C ASN A 125 -1.50 11.11 -3.50
N ALA A 126 -0.89 11.87 -4.43
CA ALA A 126 -0.51 13.26 -4.22
C ALA A 126 -1.67 14.18 -3.77
N ALA A 127 -2.92 13.75 -3.98
CA ALA A 127 -4.13 14.45 -3.54
C ALA A 127 -4.31 14.49 -2.00
N MET A 128 -3.62 13.66 -1.22
CA MET A 128 -3.74 13.65 0.24
C MET A 128 -2.72 14.53 0.97
N GLU A 129 -1.68 15.05 0.30
CA GLU A 129 -0.57 15.72 0.99
C GLU A 129 -0.39 17.22 0.65
N THR A 130 -1.16 17.81 -0.27
CA THR A 130 -1.03 19.25 -0.56
C THR A 130 -2.37 19.97 -0.73
N ASN A 131 -2.56 21.06 0.05
CA ASN A 131 -3.53 22.14 -0.20
C ASN A 131 -3.11 23.00 -1.42
N GLY A 132 -2.59 22.38 -2.48
CA GLY A 132 -2.26 23.00 -3.76
C GLY A 132 -3.38 22.76 -4.77
N PRO A 133 -3.47 23.54 -5.86
CA PRO A 133 -4.54 23.41 -6.81
C PRO A 133 -4.57 21.98 -7.35
N SER A 134 -5.74 21.34 -7.16
CA SER A 134 -6.15 20.06 -7.72
C SER A 134 -5.96 20.09 -9.25
N MET A 135 -4.75 19.81 -9.70
CA MET A 135 -4.54 19.26 -11.03
C MET A 135 -5.03 17.83 -10.95
N ILE A 136 -6.15 17.58 -11.62
CA ILE A 136 -6.68 16.27 -12.03
C ILE A 136 -5.59 15.23 -11.88
N ALA A 137 -5.77 14.25 -10.98
CA ALA A 137 -4.84 13.14 -10.78
C ALA A 137 -4.40 12.65 -12.15
N MET A 138 -3.21 13.08 -12.59
CA MET A 138 -2.72 12.82 -13.93
C MET A 138 -2.67 11.31 -13.98
N GLU A 139 -3.49 10.69 -14.85
CA GLU A 139 -3.66 9.24 -14.90
C GLU A 139 -2.28 8.60 -14.96
N GLN A 140 -1.79 8.13 -13.80
CA GLN A 140 -0.46 7.57 -13.73
C GLN A 140 -0.51 6.30 -14.56
N HIS A 141 0.22 6.30 -15.68
CA HIS A 141 0.31 5.12 -16.51
C HIS A 141 0.83 3.98 -15.63
N TYR A 142 0.15 2.83 -15.68
CA TYR A 142 0.51 1.67 -14.85
C TYR A 142 1.91 1.12 -15.16
N ARG A 143 2.59 1.61 -16.21
CA ARG A 143 3.98 1.34 -16.58
C ARG A 143 4.74 2.67 -16.58
N PRO A 144 5.20 3.17 -15.43
CA PRO A 144 5.92 4.42 -15.37
C PRO A 144 7.30 4.30 -16.04
N LEU A 145 7.76 5.38 -16.66
CA LEU A 145 9.13 5.50 -17.19
C LEU A 145 10.07 6.22 -16.22
N SER A 146 9.52 7.05 -15.32
CA SER A 146 10.24 7.79 -14.30
C SER A 146 10.14 7.09 -12.94
N PRO A 147 11.03 7.42 -11.98
CA PRO A 147 10.87 6.98 -10.61
C PRO A 147 9.52 7.35 -10.01
N VAL A 148 8.96 6.44 -9.22
CA VAL A 148 7.67 6.60 -8.56
C VAL A 148 7.84 6.58 -7.05
N LEU A 149 7.19 7.53 -6.38
CA LEU A 149 7.18 7.59 -4.93
C LEU A 149 6.17 6.59 -4.36
N VAL A 150 6.68 5.65 -3.57
CA VAL A 150 5.90 4.72 -2.76
C VAL A 150 6.23 4.99 -1.31
N ASN A 151 5.33 5.67 -0.60
CA ASN A 151 5.59 6.23 0.73
C ASN A 151 6.92 6.99 0.76
N PHE A 152 7.93 6.54 1.51
CA PHE A 152 9.26 7.18 1.61
C PHE A 152 10.34 6.52 0.72
N MET A 153 9.96 5.67 -0.23
CA MET A 153 10.87 4.98 -1.15
C MET A 153 10.68 5.51 -2.57
N SER A 154 11.80 5.82 -3.24
CA SER A 154 11.82 6.11 -4.67
C SER A 154 12.01 4.82 -5.47
N CYS A 155 10.98 4.40 -6.20
CA CYS A 155 11.02 3.18 -7.00
C CYS A 155 11.34 3.52 -8.47
N CYS A 156 12.56 3.26 -8.91
CA CYS A 156 12.99 3.51 -10.29
C CYS A 156 12.73 2.28 -11.19
N PRO A 157 11.92 2.37 -12.25
CA PRO A 157 11.65 1.25 -13.16
C PRO A 157 12.93 0.65 -13.80
N LEU A 158 13.93 1.48 -14.09
CA LEU A 158 15.20 1.02 -14.65
C LEU A 158 16.02 0.17 -13.65
N VAL A 159 15.93 0.48 -12.35
CA VAL A 159 16.54 -0.35 -11.31
C VAL A 159 15.83 -1.70 -11.22
N ALA A 160 14.50 -1.74 -11.30
CA ALA A 160 13.77 -3.00 -11.35
C ALA A 160 14.21 -3.86 -12.56
N GLN A 161 14.31 -3.24 -13.74
CA GLN A 161 14.72 -3.90 -14.97
C GLN A 161 16.16 -4.42 -14.93
N SER A 162 17.11 -3.67 -14.35
CA SER A 162 18.50 -4.15 -14.21
C SER A 162 18.62 -5.38 -13.30
N HIS A 163 17.61 -5.63 -12.47
CA HIS A 163 17.47 -6.83 -11.63
C HIS A 163 16.53 -7.90 -12.25
N GLY A 164 16.11 -7.74 -13.50
CA GLY A 164 15.24 -8.70 -14.20
C GLY A 164 13.77 -8.63 -13.77
N HIS A 165 13.33 -7.49 -13.24
CA HIS A 165 11.96 -7.25 -12.81
C HIS A 165 11.24 -6.28 -13.74
N GLU A 166 9.92 -6.46 -13.86
CA GLU A 166 9.03 -5.44 -14.42
C GLU A 166 8.45 -4.60 -13.28
N PHE A 167 8.18 -3.31 -13.53
CA PHE A 167 7.63 -2.41 -12.52
C PHE A 167 6.31 -1.80 -12.96
N PHE A 168 5.25 -2.11 -12.23
CA PHE A 168 3.90 -1.59 -12.48
C PHE A 168 3.43 -0.70 -11.32
N CYS A 169 2.74 0.38 -11.64
CA CYS A 169 1.89 1.10 -10.70
C CYS A 169 0.49 0.50 -10.70
N LEU A 170 -0.05 0.20 -9.52
CA LEU A 170 -1.44 -0.19 -9.38
C LEU A 170 -2.32 1.02 -9.75
N PRO A 171 -3.19 0.92 -10.78
CA PRO A 171 -4.04 2.05 -11.14
C PRO A 171 -4.96 2.41 -9.97
N SER A 172 -5.29 3.69 -9.83
CA SER A 172 -6.06 4.23 -8.70
C SER A 172 -7.39 3.50 -8.48
N HIS A 173 -8.09 3.14 -9.57
CA HIS A 173 -9.37 2.42 -9.53
C HIS A 173 -9.23 0.91 -9.27
N CYS A 174 -8.01 0.38 -9.30
CA CYS A 174 -7.74 -1.05 -9.13
C CYS A 174 -7.19 -1.39 -7.73
N GLY A 175 -7.35 -0.52 -6.72
CA GLY A 175 -6.86 -0.76 -5.35
C GLY A 175 -7.28 -2.11 -4.76
N HIS A 176 -8.49 -2.57 -5.11
CA HIS A 176 -9.05 -3.86 -4.69
C HIS A 176 -8.36 -5.09 -5.32
N LEU A 177 -7.41 -4.89 -6.24
CA LEU A 177 -6.54 -5.91 -6.85
C LEU A 177 -5.18 -6.03 -6.15
N SER A 178 -5.05 -5.50 -4.93
CA SER A 178 -3.88 -5.72 -4.08
C SER A 178 -4.26 -6.52 -2.82
N PRO A 179 -3.50 -7.56 -2.45
CA PRO A 179 -3.70 -8.27 -1.19
C PRO A 179 -3.18 -7.47 0.02
N LEU A 180 -2.36 -6.43 -0.21
CA LEU A 180 -1.71 -5.67 0.87
C LEU A 180 -2.70 -4.97 1.78
N ASP A 181 -3.81 -4.45 1.26
CA ASP A 181 -4.81 -3.78 2.10
C ASP A 181 -5.39 -4.74 3.14
N THR A 182 -5.59 -6.02 2.79
CA THR A 182 -6.01 -7.05 3.76
C THR A 182 -4.93 -7.31 4.81
N ALA A 183 -3.67 -7.40 4.38
CA ALA A 183 -2.55 -7.65 5.27
C ALA A 183 -2.33 -6.49 6.26
N TRP A 184 -2.41 -5.25 5.77
CA TRP A 184 -2.32 -4.04 6.58
C TRP A 184 -3.49 -3.88 7.55
N SER A 185 -4.71 -4.20 7.12
CA SER A 185 -5.86 -4.23 8.04
C SER A 185 -5.68 -5.26 9.14
N ALA A 186 -5.14 -6.45 8.84
CA ALA A 186 -4.87 -7.47 9.84
C ALA A 186 -3.83 -6.98 10.88
N LEU A 187 -2.76 -6.33 10.43
CA LEU A 187 -1.77 -5.71 11.31
C LEU A 187 -2.41 -4.65 12.20
N LYS A 188 -3.12 -3.67 11.62
CA LYS A 188 -3.75 -2.57 12.36
C LYS A 188 -4.75 -3.07 13.40
N TRP A 189 -5.53 -4.10 13.04
CA TRP A 189 -6.46 -4.72 13.96
C TRP A 189 -5.74 -5.42 15.11
N TYR A 190 -4.64 -6.14 14.81
CA TYR A 190 -3.80 -6.75 15.85
C TYR A 190 -3.19 -5.68 16.77
N THR A 191 -2.65 -4.61 16.21
CA THR A 191 -2.12 -3.46 16.96
C THR A 191 -3.17 -2.90 17.90
N ALA A 192 -4.35 -2.56 17.37
CA ALA A 192 -5.45 -2.05 18.19
C ALA A 192 -5.82 -3.02 19.31
N LYS A 193 -6.00 -4.31 18.99
CA LYS A 193 -6.49 -5.28 19.97
C LYS A 193 -5.48 -5.57 21.09
N ASN A 194 -4.20 -5.74 20.76
CA ASN A 194 -3.22 -6.30 21.68
C ASN A 194 -2.27 -5.26 22.27
N ARG A 195 -2.37 -3.97 21.90
CA ARG A 195 -1.49 -2.88 22.39
C ARG A 195 -1.19 -2.89 23.90
N HIS A 196 -2.17 -3.28 24.72
CA HIS A 196 -2.04 -3.30 26.17
C HIS A 196 -1.04 -4.36 26.68
N GLU A 197 -0.93 -5.50 25.99
CA GLU A 197 0.04 -6.57 26.31
C GLU A 197 1.49 -6.12 26.10
N TYR A 198 1.68 -5.14 25.22
CA TYR A 198 2.99 -4.58 24.86
C TYR A 198 3.29 -3.26 25.57
N THR A 199 2.41 -2.81 26.48
CA THR A 199 2.53 -1.53 27.18
C THR A 199 2.91 -1.75 28.64
N THR A 200 4.05 -1.20 29.04
CA THR A 200 4.43 -1.10 30.46
C THR A 200 4.09 0.28 31.00
N LYS A 201 3.49 0.32 32.20
CA LYS A 201 3.16 1.54 32.93
C LYS A 201 4.21 1.78 34.02
N HIS A 202 4.84 2.94 33.97
CA HIS A 202 5.78 3.41 34.97
C HIS A 202 5.13 4.52 35.78
N PHE A 203 5.02 4.34 37.09
CA PHE A 203 4.50 5.36 38.00
C PHE A 203 5.67 6.18 38.52
N GLY A 204 5.84 7.39 37.98
CA GLY A 204 6.76 8.39 38.53
C GLY A 204 6.10 9.18 39.66
N LYS A 205 6.90 9.94 40.42
CA LYS A 205 6.42 10.80 41.51
C LYS A 205 5.35 11.83 41.07
N GLU A 206 5.36 12.24 39.80
CA GLU A 206 4.51 13.33 39.28
C GLU A 206 3.71 12.95 38.01
N SER A 207 3.93 11.78 37.42
CA SER A 207 3.18 11.35 36.21
C SER A 207 3.23 9.86 35.95
N LEU A 208 2.18 9.36 35.28
CA LEU A 208 2.16 8.03 34.66
C LEU A 208 2.86 8.10 33.31
N ARG A 209 3.97 7.37 33.14
CA ARG A 209 4.62 7.18 31.84
C ARG A 209 4.25 5.80 31.28
N LYS A 210 3.97 5.73 29.98
CA LYS A 210 3.74 4.48 29.26
C LYS A 210 4.92 4.24 28.31
N SER A 211 5.45 3.02 28.31
CA SER A 211 6.44 2.58 27.32
C SER A 211 5.87 1.40 26.54
N ILE A 212 6.00 1.41 25.21
CA ILE A 212 5.44 0.38 24.35
C ILE A 212 6.57 -0.37 23.65
N LEU A 213 6.55 -1.70 23.73
CA LEU A 213 7.44 -2.57 22.96
C LEU A 213 6.97 -2.63 21.50
N PHE A 214 7.13 -1.51 20.79
CA PHE A 214 6.52 -1.28 19.48
C PHE A 214 7.02 -2.28 18.42
N LYS A 215 8.33 -2.57 18.41
CA LYS A 215 8.90 -3.55 17.48
C LYS A 215 8.24 -4.92 17.64
N ASP A 216 8.15 -5.43 18.86
CA ASP A 216 7.57 -6.75 19.14
C ASP A 216 6.07 -6.80 18.79
N LEU A 217 5.35 -5.70 19.05
CA LEU A 217 3.95 -5.54 18.66
C LEU A 217 3.77 -5.64 17.14
N ILE A 218 4.62 -4.95 16.37
CA ILE A 218 4.57 -4.97 14.91
C ILE A 218 5.00 -6.32 14.35
N GLU A 219 6.13 -6.88 14.79
CA GLU A 219 6.61 -8.17 14.30
C GLU A 219 5.62 -9.30 14.60
N THR A 220 5.00 -9.30 15.78
CA THR A 220 3.96 -10.29 16.12
C THR A 220 2.68 -10.06 15.34
N GLY A 221 2.30 -8.79 15.11
CA GLY A 221 1.17 -8.43 14.27
C GLY A 221 1.33 -8.85 12.81
N MET A 222 2.53 -8.69 12.24
CA MET A 222 2.84 -9.11 10.88
C MET A 222 2.71 -10.63 10.71
N LYS A 223 3.11 -11.40 11.72
CA LYS A 223 2.95 -12.88 11.76
C LYS A 223 1.49 -13.33 11.77
N GLN A 224 0.54 -12.46 12.12
CA GLN A 224 -0.90 -12.80 12.06
C GLN A 224 -1.40 -13.02 10.64
N MET A 225 -0.70 -12.46 9.65
CA MET A 225 -0.94 -12.76 8.25
C MET A 225 -0.22 -14.05 7.88
N THR A 226 -0.83 -15.18 8.27
CA THR A 226 -0.33 -16.53 8.00
C THR A 226 -0.34 -16.84 6.50
N ALA A 227 0.41 -17.88 6.09
CA ALA A 227 0.40 -18.36 4.71
C ALA A 227 -1.02 -18.63 4.19
N SER A 228 -1.88 -19.27 4.99
CA SER A 228 -3.28 -19.56 4.62
C SER A 228 -4.15 -18.31 4.45
N LYS A 229 -3.98 -17.30 5.31
CA LYS A 229 -4.68 -16.01 5.15
C LYS A 229 -4.18 -15.25 3.92
N TRP A 230 -2.89 -15.35 3.63
CA TRP A 230 -2.30 -14.77 2.44
C TRP A 230 -2.79 -15.42 1.15
N GLU A 231 -2.84 -16.75 1.12
CA GLU A 231 -3.44 -17.52 0.02
C GLU A 231 -4.91 -17.14 -0.20
N THR A 232 -5.67 -16.95 0.89
CA THR A 232 -7.07 -16.48 0.80
C THR A 232 -7.15 -15.08 0.20
N ALA A 233 -6.29 -14.15 0.62
CA ALA A 233 -6.27 -12.78 0.11
C ALA A 233 -5.90 -12.73 -1.38
N THR A 234 -4.86 -13.46 -1.77
CA THR A 234 -4.41 -13.55 -3.17
C THR A 234 -5.42 -14.26 -4.06
N SER A 235 -6.07 -15.33 -3.57
CA SER A 235 -7.16 -16.01 -4.30
C SER A 235 -8.35 -15.08 -4.58
N ARG A 236 -8.68 -14.18 -3.63
CA ARG A 236 -9.72 -13.16 -3.85
C ARG A 236 -9.32 -12.15 -4.94
N VAL A 237 -8.06 -11.75 -4.96
CA VAL A 237 -7.51 -10.88 -6.01
C VAL A 237 -7.58 -11.59 -7.37
N GLN A 238 -7.11 -12.84 -7.47
CA GLN A 238 -7.19 -13.63 -8.71
C GLN A 238 -8.62 -13.79 -9.22
N LYS A 239 -9.59 -14.05 -8.33
CA LYS A 239 -11.00 -14.08 -8.71
C LYS A 239 -11.43 -12.74 -9.32
N ARG A 240 -11.10 -11.62 -8.68
CA ARG A 240 -11.41 -10.26 -9.18
C ARG A 240 -10.75 -10.00 -10.53
N GLU A 241 -9.46 -10.31 -10.69
CA GLU A 241 -8.76 -10.22 -11.99
C GLU A 241 -9.49 -11.00 -13.09
N ASN A 242 -9.92 -12.23 -12.79
CA ASN A 242 -10.65 -13.06 -13.75
C ASN A 242 -12.04 -12.48 -14.10
N TYR A 243 -12.68 -11.75 -13.18
CA TYR A 243 -13.94 -11.06 -13.48
C TYR A 243 -13.76 -9.94 -14.53
N TYR A 244 -12.65 -9.19 -14.46
CA TYR A 244 -12.31 -8.17 -15.46
C TYR A 244 -12.06 -8.81 -16.83
N LEU A 245 -11.27 -9.88 -16.87
CA LEU A 245 -10.94 -10.59 -18.12
C LEU A 245 -12.16 -11.23 -18.79
N ASN A 246 -13.13 -11.69 -17.99
CA ASN A 246 -14.34 -12.38 -18.48
C ASN A 246 -15.55 -11.44 -18.68
N GLY A 247 -15.40 -10.13 -18.48
CA GLY A 247 -16.41 -9.12 -18.81
C GLY A 247 -17.65 -9.03 -17.90
N LYS A 248 -17.66 -9.67 -16.71
CA LYS A 248 -18.86 -9.77 -15.84
C LYS A 248 -18.88 -8.77 -14.67
N MET A 249 -18.83 -7.47 -14.95
CA MET A 249 -19.04 -6.45 -13.90
C MET A 249 -20.36 -5.70 -14.11
N THR A 250 -21.40 -6.13 -13.39
CA THR A 250 -22.55 -5.26 -13.07
C THR A 250 -22.14 -4.47 -11.83
N VAL A 251 -21.87 -3.18 -12.00
CA VAL A 251 -21.73 -2.28 -10.85
C VAL A 251 -23.13 -2.16 -10.25
N VAL A 252 -23.35 -2.80 -9.11
CA VAL A 252 -24.50 -2.49 -8.27
C VAL A 252 -24.17 -1.16 -7.61
N ILE A 253 -24.87 -0.11 -8.05
CA ILE A 253 -24.90 1.22 -7.44
C ILE A 253 -25.73 1.12 -6.16
#